data_AF-A0A829QLF5-F1
#
_entry.id   AF-A0A829QLF5-F1
#
_cell.length_a   1.000
_cell.length_b   1.000
_cell.length_c   1.000
_cell.angle_alpha   90.00
_cell.angle_beta   90.00
_cell.angle_gamma   90.00
#
_symmetry.space_group_name_H-M   'P 1'
#
loop_
_entity.id
_entity.type
_entity.pdbx_description
1 polymer ?
#
loop_
_entity_poly.entity_id
_entity_poly.type
_entity_poly.pdbx_seq_one_letter_code
_entity_poly.pdbx_strand_id
1 'polypeptide(L)' 'MGATQRCVLTDGGQKAGVTLTVTKIEGDKVDFRFKIDDHLLPE' A
#
# COMPACT_ATOMS: atom_id res chain seq x y z
N MET A 1 8.45 0.68 15.63
CA MET A 1 7.54 -0.17 14.85
C MET A 1 6.62 0.71 14.02
N GLY A 2 6.18 0.19 12.87
CA GLY A 2 5.39 0.89 11.86
C GLY A 2 5.99 0.64 10.48
N ALA A 3 6.07 -0.63 10.08
CA ALA A 3 6.68 -0.99 8.80
C ALA A 3 5.84 -0.36 7.67
N THR A 4 6.52 0.40 6.81
CA THR A 4 5.94 0.92 5.60
C THR A 4 6.50 0.13 4.42
N GLN A 5 5.60 -0.22 3.50
CA GLN A 5 5.98 -0.87 2.25
C GLN A 5 5.40 -0.07 1.10
N ARG A 6 6.25 0.19 0.11
CA ARG A 6 5.86 0.78 -1.16
C ARG A 6 5.58 -0.32 -2.17
N CYS A 7 4.42 -0.26 -2.81
CA CYS A 7 3.99 -1.20 -3.84
C CYS A 7 3.44 -0.47 -5.06
N VAL A 8 3.23 -1.22 -6.14
CA VAL A 8 2.50 -0.78 -7.33
C VAL A 8 1.18 -1.54 -7.37
N LEU A 9 0.06 -0.82 -7.39
CA LEU A 9 -1.26 -1.36 -7.68
C LEU A 9 -1.46 -1.34 -9.20
N THR A 10 -1.92 -2.44 -9.78
CA THR A 10 -2.27 -2.53 -11.20
C THR A 10 -3.74 -2.92 -11.32
N ASP A 11 -4.52 -2.12 -12.06
CA ASP A 11 -5.94 -2.38 -12.31
C ASP A 11 -6.32 -1.90 -13.72
N GLY A 12 -6.87 -2.80 -14.54
CA GLY A 12 -7.36 -2.45 -15.89
C GLY A 12 -6.33 -1.74 -16.80
N GLY A 13 -5.03 -2.02 -16.65
CA GLY A 13 -3.95 -1.37 -17.40
C GLY A 13 -3.40 -0.08 -16.77
N GLN A 14 -4.08 0.46 -15.74
CA GLN A 14 -3.60 1.59 -14.97
C GLN A 14 -2.66 1.11 -13.85
N LYS A 15 -1.60 1.87 -13.58
CA LYS A 15 -0.69 1.63 -12.47
C LYS A 15 -0.76 2.79 -11.50
N ALA A 16 -0.79 2.50 -10.20
CA ALA A 16 -0.74 3.51 -9.15
C ALA A 16 0.27 3.12 -8.08
N GLY A 17 0.95 4.12 -7.52
CA GLY A 17 1.73 3.93 -6.31
C GLY A 17 0.82 3.71 -5.10
N VAL A 18 1.13 2.72 -4.26
CA VAL A 18 0.43 2.54 -2.98
C VAL A 18 1.43 2.37 -1.85
N THR A 19 1.16 3.03 -0.73
CA THR A 19 1.95 2.92 0.50
C THR A 19 1.14 2.20 1.55
N LEU A 20 1.57 1.00 1.95
CA LEU A 20 1.03 0.29 3.10
C LEU A 20 1.76 0.73 4.37
N THR A 21 1.02 0.84 5.47
CA THR A 21 1.56 1.10 6.81
C THR A 21 0.94 0.11 7.79
N VAL A 22 1.76 -0.71 8.43
CA VAL A 22 1.32 -1.59 9.51
C VAL A 22 0.97 -0.74 10.73
N THR A 23 -0.26 -0.87 11.22
CA THR A 23 -0.77 -0.13 12.38
C THR A 23 -0.77 -0.99 13.64
N LYS A 24 -0.93 -2.30 13.51
CA LYS A 24 -1.00 -3.23 14.65
C LYS A 24 -0.63 -4.65 14.23
N ILE A 25 -0.06 -5.42 15.15
CA ILE A 25 0.18 -6.85 15.01
C ILE A 25 -0.39 -7.53 16.24
N GLU A 26 -1.29 -8.50 16.04
CA GLU A 26 -1.91 -9.31 17.10
C GLU A 26 -1.76 -10.79 16.76
N GLY A 27 -0.76 -11.45 17.35
CA GLY A 27 -0.44 -12.83 17.01
C GLY A 27 -0.04 -12.96 15.53
N ASP A 28 -0.86 -13.66 14.75
CA ASP A 28 -0.73 -13.85 13.31
C ASP A 28 -1.53 -12.84 12.47
N LYS A 29 -2.30 -11.95 13.11
CA LYS A 29 -3.08 -10.91 12.44
C LYS A 29 -2.30 -9.61 12.34
N VAL A 30 -2.38 -8.98 11.19
CA VAL A 30 -1.74 -7.69 10.91
C VAL A 30 -2.81 -6.72 10.43
N ASP A 31 -2.99 -5.63 11.19
CA ASP A 31 -3.80 -4.50 10.75
C ASP A 31 -2.89 -3.52 10.03
N PHE A 32 -3.36 -3.05 8.87
CA PHE A 32 -2.66 -2.04 8.09
C PHE A 32 -3.63 -1.07 7.45
N ARG A 33 -3.13 0.13 7.18
CA ARG A 33 -3.78 1.10 6.29
C ARG A 33 -3.00 1.20 4.99
N PHE A 34 -3.68 1.57 3.91
CA PHE A 34 -3.05 1.87 2.64
C PHE A 34 -3.44 3.28 2.19
N LYS A 35 -2.49 3.97 1.53
CA LYS A 35 -2.74 5.22 0.83
C LYS A 35 -2.32 5.05 -0.63
N ILE A 36 -3.25 5.29 -1.56
CA ILE A 36 -2.96 5.39 -2.98
C ILE A 36 -2.43 6.80 -3.25
N ASP A 37 -1.45 6.91 -4.12
CA ASP A 37 -0.90 8.19 -4.54
C ASP A 37 -1.91 9.01 -5.34
N ASP A 38 -1.73 10.33 -5.30
CA ASP A 38 -2.65 11.29 -5.93
C ASP A 38 -2.55 11.31 -7.47
N HIS A 39 -1.56 10.60 -8.03
CA HIS A 39 -1.33 10.49 -9.48
C HIS A 39 -1.05 9.04 -9.89
N LEU A 40 -1.54 8.67 -11.08
CA LEU A 40 -1.20 7.40 -11.73
C LEU A 40 0.28 7.40 -12.13
N LEU A 41 0.89 6.22 -12.11
CA LEU A 41 2.23 6.01 -12.62
C LEU A 41 2.21 6.08 -14.16
N PRO A 42 3.28 6.61 -14.79
CA PRO A 42 3.43 6.52 -16.23
C PRO A 42 3.45 5.05 -16.69
N GLU A 43 2.94 4.80 -17.89
CA GLU A 43 2.81 3.45 -18.47
C GLU A 43 4.15 2.71 -18.60
#